data_AF-A0A8X6LJM1-F1
#
_entry.id   AF-A0A8X6LJM1-F1
#
_cell.length_a   1.000
_cell.length_b   1.000
_cell.length_c   1.000
_cell.angle_alpha   90.00
_cell.angle_beta   90.00
_cell.angle_gamma   90.00
#
_symmetry.space_group_name_H-M   'P 1'
#
loop_
_entity.id
_entity.type
_entity.pdbx_description
1 polymer ?
#
loop_
_entity_poly.entity_id
_entity_poly.type
_entity_poly.pdbx_seq_one_letter_code
_entity_poly.pdbx_strand_id
1 'polypeptide(L)'
;MKKKETFTNVSPFLIEKAKSGTVGTVKTIRKMPSGDLFLEVSSSNQATDLAKLQKLPHLDVTVSPHASLNFSRGVISPADFLNVSSEEIGEFAGPESIWSPAYYYT
;
A
#
# COMPACT_ATOMS: atom_id res chain seq x y z
N MET A 1 12.29 26.90 6.72
CA MET A 1 11.61 25.68 6.22
C MET A 1 12.60 24.52 6.31
N LYS A 2 12.27 23.43 7.02
CA LYS A 2 13.12 22.23 7.04
C LYS A 2 13.13 21.61 5.64
N LYS A 3 14.31 21.35 5.09
CA LYS A 3 14.44 20.64 3.81
C LYS A 3 13.96 19.21 4.02
N LYS A 4 12.95 18.77 3.26
CA LYS A 4 12.53 17.37 3.26
C LYS A 4 13.71 16.54 2.74
N GLU A 5 14.23 15.64 3.57
CA GLU A 5 15.26 14.71 3.11
C GLU A 5 14.63 13.73 2.11
N THR A 6 15.28 13.55 0.96
CA THR A 6 14.80 12.70 -0.13
C THR A 6 15.91 11.76 -0.56
N PHE A 7 15.55 10.67 -1.24
CA PHE A 7 16.49 9.71 -1.79
C PHE A 7 17.16 10.19 -3.09
N THR A 8 17.05 11.48 -3.43
CA THR A 8 17.61 12.07 -4.64
C THR A 8 19.12 11.87 -4.73
N ASN A 9 19.84 12.07 -3.62
CA ASN A 9 21.30 11.93 -3.54
C ASN A 9 21.76 10.63 -2.85
N VAL A 10 20.83 9.71 -2.57
CA VAL A 10 21.17 8.42 -1.96
C VAL A 10 21.64 7.46 -3.04
N SER A 11 22.77 6.79 -2.79
CA SER A 11 23.34 5.80 -3.70
C SER A 11 22.37 4.63 -3.93
N PRO A 12 22.18 4.17 -5.19
CA PRO A 12 21.30 3.04 -5.50
C PRO A 12 21.74 1.74 -4.78
N PHE A 13 23.03 1.55 -4.52
CA PHE A 13 23.53 0.40 -3.77
C PHE A 13 23.12 0.42 -2.30
N LEU A 14 23.03 1.61 -1.69
CA LEU A 14 22.55 1.77 -0.31
C LEU A 14 21.05 1.47 -0.23
N ILE A 15 20.30 1.84 -1.26
CA ILE A 15 18.87 1.57 -1.36
C ILE A 15 18.62 0.05 -1.44
N GLU A 16 19.34 -0.67 -2.30
CA GLU A 16 19.23 -2.13 -2.38
C GLU A 16 19.66 -2.83 -1.10
N LYS A 17 20.73 -2.36 -0.44
CA LYS A 17 21.18 -2.93 0.84
C LYS A 17 20.16 -2.72 1.96
N ALA A 18 19.55 -1.53 2.03
CA ALA A 18 18.50 -1.21 2.99
C ALA A 18 17.28 -2.12 2.81
N LYS A 19 16.88 -2.38 1.57
CA LYS A 19 15.78 -3.30 1.22
C LYS A 19 16.00 -4.70 1.80
N SER A 20 17.14 -5.33 1.49
CA SER A 20 17.42 -6.70 1.95
C SER A 20 17.51 -6.81 3.47
N GLY A 21 18.00 -5.77 4.16
CA GLY A 21 18.18 -5.77 5.61
C GLY A 21 16.90 -5.53 6.42
N THR A 22 15.88 -4.88 5.84
CA THR A 22 14.69 -4.45 6.58
C THR A 22 13.44 -5.28 6.29
N VAL A 23 13.18 -5.55 5.00
CA VAL A 23 11.89 -6.13 4.55
C VAL A 23 12.11 -7.49 3.86
N GLY A 24 13.37 -7.82 3.58
CA GLY A 24 13.75 -8.95 2.74
C GLY A 24 13.48 -8.66 1.26
N THR A 25 12.96 -9.65 0.54
CA THR A 25 12.67 -9.53 -0.89
C THR A 25 11.38 -8.75 -1.10
N VAL A 26 11.47 -7.52 -1.61
CA VAL A 26 10.33 -6.74 -2.11
C VAL A 26 10.16 -6.96 -3.62
N LYS A 27 8.94 -6.86 -4.12
CA LYS A 27 8.57 -7.17 -5.51
C LYS A 27 9.10 -6.13 -6.48
N THR A 28 8.98 -4.84 -6.14
CA THR A 28 9.47 -3.76 -6.98
C THR A 28 9.87 -2.58 -6.12
N ILE A 29 10.96 -1.92 -6.53
CA ILE A 29 11.37 -0.64 -5.98
C ILE A 29 11.56 0.35 -7.12
N ARG A 30 11.00 1.55 -6.97
CA ARG A 30 11.17 2.63 -7.94
C ARG A 30 11.49 3.93 -7.23
N LYS A 31 12.46 4.66 -7.78
CA LYS A 31 12.70 6.04 -7.38
C LYS A 31 11.73 6.94 -8.13
N MET A 32 10.96 7.71 -7.39
CA MET A 32 9.99 8.65 -7.95
C MET A 32 10.68 9.95 -8.35
N PRO A 33 10.13 10.71 -9.32
CA PRO A 33 10.63 12.04 -9.67
C PRO A 33 10.63 13.02 -8.47
N SER A 34 9.78 12.78 -7.46
CA SER A 34 9.78 13.54 -6.19
C SER A 34 11.01 13.30 -5.33
N GLY A 35 11.84 12.31 -5.66
CA GLY A 35 12.96 11.84 -4.84
C GLY A 35 12.56 10.85 -3.75
N ASP A 36 11.27 10.50 -3.64
CA ASP A 36 10.80 9.44 -2.74
C ASP A 36 11.02 8.03 -3.35
N LEU A 37 10.91 7.00 -2.53
CA LEU A 37 10.94 5.60 -2.99
C LEU A 37 9.53 5.00 -2.93
N PHE A 38 9.15 4.35 -4.02
CA PHE A 38 7.97 3.52 -4.10
C PHE A 38 8.37 2.05 -3.95
N LEU A 39 7.77 1.35 -2.99
CA LEU A 39 8.04 -0.06 -2.72
C LEU A 39 6.75 -0.88 -2.85
N GLU A 40 6.81 -1.93 -3.66
CA GLU A 40 5.75 -2.94 -3.78
C GLU A 40 6.20 -4.20 -3.06
N VAL A 41 5.36 -4.70 -2.15
CA VAL A 41 5.61 -5.93 -1.39
C VAL A 41 4.59 -7.00 -1.73
N SER A 42 4.99 -8.26 -1.56
CA SER A 42 4.16 -9.40 -1.90
C SER A 42 3.28 -9.87 -0.73
N SER A 43 3.63 -9.50 0.51
CA SER A 43 2.95 -9.95 1.72
C SER A 43 2.45 -8.78 2.58
N SER A 44 1.26 -8.94 3.16
CA SER A 44 0.68 -7.98 4.11
C SER A 44 1.55 -7.80 5.36
N ASN A 45 2.22 -8.87 5.82
CA ASN A 45 3.13 -8.79 6.96
C ASN A 45 4.32 -7.86 6.65
N GLN A 46 4.89 -7.97 5.44
CA GLN A 46 5.96 -7.08 5.00
C GLN A 46 5.49 -5.63 4.92
N ALA A 47 4.26 -5.38 4.46
CA ALA A 47 3.68 -4.03 4.42
C ALA A 47 3.51 -3.45 5.83
N THR A 48 3.08 -4.27 6.78
CA THR A 48 2.90 -3.88 8.18
C THR A 48 4.23 -3.56 8.84
N ASP A 49 5.27 -4.35 8.56
CA ASP A 49 6.62 -4.11 9.09
C ASP A 49 7.25 -2.85 8.47
N LEU A 50 7.04 -2.64 7.16
CA LEU A 50 7.42 -1.41 6.46
C LEU A 50 6.76 -0.18 7.07
N ALA A 51 5.47 -0.24 7.38
CA ALA A 51 4.73 0.90 7.93
C ALA A 51 5.26 1.33 9.31
N LYS A 52 5.89 0.42 10.06
CA LYS A 52 6.53 0.70 11.36
C LYS A 52 7.96 1.21 11.21
N LEU A 53 8.53 1.19 10.01
CA LEU A 53 9.90 1.60 9.77
C LEU A 53 10.04 3.12 9.91
N GLN A 54 10.83 3.54 10.90
CA GLN A 54 11.14 4.95 11.13
C GLN A 54 12.57 5.32 10.77
N LYS A 55 13.47 4.32 10.67
CA LYS A 55 14.89 4.54 10.40
C LYS A 55 15.44 3.51 9.44
N LEU A 56 16.18 4.01 8.46
CA LEU A 56 17.21 3.26 7.74
C LEU A 56 18.57 3.58 8.40
N PRO A 57 19.62 2.76 8.19
CA PRO A 57 20.88 2.84 8.94
C PRO A 57 21.50 4.24 9.09
N HIS A 58 21.26 5.15 8.15
CA HIS A 58 21.78 6.52 8.16
C HIS A 58 20.73 7.59 7.83
N LEU A 59 19.44 7.23 7.79
CA LEU A 59 18.39 8.15 7.36
C LEU A 59 17.11 7.91 8.15
N ASP A 60 16.57 8.96 8.75
CA ASP A 60 15.21 8.92 9.28
C ASP A 60 14.24 8.90 8.11
N VAL A 61 13.34 7.92 8.08
CA VAL A 61 12.39 7.71 6.99
C VAL A 61 10.97 7.74 7.52
N THR A 62 10.04 8.19 6.68
CA THR A 62 8.61 8.08 6.95
C THR A 62 8.02 7.19 5.87
N VAL A 63 7.44 6.08 6.28
CA VAL A 63 6.70 5.19 5.40
C VAL A 63 5.22 5.55 5.49
N SER A 64 4.58 5.72 4.34
CA SER A 64 3.15 5.97 4.27
C SER A 64 2.50 5.07 3.21
N PRO A 65 1.30 4.55 3.49
CA PRO A 65 0.54 3.78 2.52
C PRO A 65 0.18 4.63 1.29
N HIS A 66 0.34 4.09 0.07
CA HIS A 66 -0.11 4.76 -1.14
C HIS A 66 -1.64 4.72 -1.32
N ALA A 67 -2.28 5.88 -1.43
CA ALA A 67 -3.75 6.01 -1.38
C ALA A 67 -4.52 5.16 -2.42
N SER A 68 -3.97 4.93 -3.61
CA SER A 68 -4.66 4.23 -4.71
C SER A 68 -4.09 2.86 -5.10
N LEU A 69 -2.92 2.48 -4.55
CA LEU A 69 -2.19 1.27 -4.96
C LEU A 69 -2.17 0.17 -3.88
N ASN A 70 -2.86 0.39 -2.76
CA ASN A 70 -2.90 -0.54 -1.63
C ASN A 70 -4.11 -1.49 -1.65
N PHE A 71 -4.82 -1.62 -2.76
CA PHE A 71 -6.02 -2.46 -2.81
C PHE A 71 -5.94 -3.48 -3.94
N SER A 72 -5.88 -4.75 -3.57
CA SER A 72 -6.60 -5.80 -4.28
C SER A 72 -8.06 -5.74 -3.83
N ARG A 73 -8.81 -4.70 -4.21
CA ARG A 73 -10.27 -4.83 -4.18
C ARG A 73 -10.59 -5.76 -5.33
N GLY A 74 -10.94 -7.00 -5.03
CA GLY A 74 -11.65 -7.82 -6.00
C GLY A 74 -12.78 -6.96 -6.55
N VAL A 75 -12.75 -6.70 -7.85
CA VAL A 75 -13.86 -6.04 -8.53
C VAL A 75 -14.94 -7.11 -8.61
N ILE A 76 -15.91 -7.05 -7.70
CA ILE A 76 -17.13 -7.83 -7.81
C ILE A 76 -18.12 -6.97 -8.58
N SER A 77 -18.43 -7.39 -9.80
CA SER A 77 -19.39 -6.69 -10.64
C SER A 77 -20.82 -6.97 -10.17
N PRO A 78 -21.79 -6.09 -10.49
CA PRO A 78 -23.21 -6.38 -10.22
C PRO A 78 -23.69 -7.73 -10.82
N ALA A 79 -23.07 -8.18 -11.91
CA ALA A 79 -23.39 -9.47 -12.53
C ALA A 79 -22.95 -10.67 -11.68
N ASP A 80 -21.89 -10.51 -10.87
CA ASP A 80 -21.39 -11.55 -9.97
C ASP A 80 -22.33 -11.77 -8.76
N PHE A 81 -23.22 -10.81 -8.47
CA PHE A 81 -24.24 -10.91 -7.41
C PHE A 81 -25.58 -11.47 -7.89
N LEU A 82 -25.75 -11.77 -9.18
CA LEU A 82 -27.03 -12.25 -9.73
C LEU A 82 -27.48 -13.58 -9.10
N ASN A 83 -26.55 -14.36 -8.55
CA ASN A 83 -26.80 -15.67 -7.95
C ASN A 83 -26.46 -15.73 -6.45
N VAL A 84 -26.20 -14.58 -5.81
CA VAL A 84 -25.80 -14.51 -4.40
C VAL A 84 -26.98 -13.96 -3.59
N SER A 85 -27.32 -14.59 -2.47
CA SER A 85 -28.44 -14.13 -1.65
C SER A 85 -28.08 -12.88 -0.85
N SER A 86 -29.08 -12.11 -0.43
CA SER A 86 -28.87 -10.95 0.45
C SER A 86 -28.26 -11.34 1.80
N GLU A 87 -28.51 -12.57 2.28
CA GLU A 87 -27.87 -13.07 3.51
C GLU A 87 -26.37 -13.31 3.31
N GLU A 88 -25.98 -13.96 2.21
CA GLU A 88 -24.56 -14.22 1.87
C GLU A 88 -23.78 -12.90 1.67
N ILE A 89 -24.40 -11.90 1.04
CA ILE A 89 -23.81 -10.56 0.88
C ILE A 89 -23.62 -9.88 2.24
N GLY A 90 -24.61 -9.99 3.13
CA GLY A 90 -24.54 -9.40 4.47
C GLY A 90 -23.46 -10.02 5.35
N GLU A 91 -23.26 -11.34 5.24
CA GLU A 91 -22.21 -12.07 5.96
C GLU A 91 -20.81 -11.68 5.48
N PHE A 92 -20.63 -11.47 4.16
CA PHE A 92 -19.36 -11.00 3.60
C PHE A 92 -19.05 -9.53 3.91
N ALA A 93 -20.07 -8.66 3.95
CA ALA A 93 -19.88 -7.22 4.12
C ALA A 93 -19.53 -6.81 5.56
N GLY A 94 -19.92 -7.57 6.58
CA GLY A 94 -19.64 -7.29 7.99
C GLY A 94 -20.33 -6.02 8.53
N PRO A 95 -20.52 -5.91 9.86
CA PRO A 95 -21.33 -4.84 10.48
C PRO A 95 -20.71 -3.43 10.45
N GLU A 96 -19.45 -3.25 10.01
CA GLU A 96 -18.77 -1.93 9.97
C GLU A 96 -18.30 -1.48 8.58
N SER A 97 -18.72 -2.14 7.49
CA SER A 97 -18.30 -1.70 6.15
C SER A 97 -19.25 -0.67 5.57
N ILE A 98 -18.73 0.56 5.46
CA ILE A 98 -19.26 1.69 4.69
C ILE A 98 -19.52 1.24 3.24
N TRP A 99 -20.71 0.72 2.98
CA TRP A 99 -21.32 0.69 1.66
C TRP A 99 -22.58 1.53 1.73
N SER A 100 -22.41 2.86 1.71
CA SER A 100 -23.50 3.70 1.21
C SER A 100 -23.66 3.34 -0.27
N PRO A 101 -24.80 2.81 -0.72
CA PRO A 101 -25.05 2.66 -2.13
C PRO A 101 -25.00 4.07 -2.71
N ALA A 102 -24.08 4.33 -3.63
CA ALA A 102 -24.24 5.44 -4.54
C ALA A 102 -25.48 5.13 -5.38
N TYR A 103 -26.66 5.49 -4.87
CA TYR A 103 -27.87 5.59 -5.67
C TYR A 103 -27.60 6.70 -6.70
N TYR A 104 -27.16 6.31 -7.89
CA TYR A 104 -27.26 7.17 -9.04
C TYR A 104 -28.74 7.20 -9.45
N TYR A 105 -29.44 8.29 -9.14
CA TYR A 105 -30.53 8.73 -10.00
C TYR A 105 -29.88 9.51 -11.14
N THR A 106 -30.35 9.25 -12.36
CA THR A 106 -29.84 9.77 -13.65
C THR A 106 -29.56 11.26 -13.64
#